data_AF-A0A2T5I4A1-F1
#
_entry.id   AF-A0A2T5I4A1-F1
#
_cell.length_a   1.000
_cell.length_b   1.000
_cell.length_c   1.000
_cell.angle_alpha   90.00
_cell.angle_beta   90.00
_cell.angle_gamma   90.00
#
_symmetry.space_group_name_H-M   'P 1'
#
loop_
_entity.id
_entity.type
_entity.pdbx_description
1 polymer ?
#
loop_
_entity_poly.entity_id
_entity_poly.type
_entity_poly.pdbx_seq_one_letter_code
_entity_poly.pdbx_strand_id
1 'polypeptide(L)' 'MSDLFMLSEKQFNRIKPYFPLSHGVPRVDDLRVISGIIYVIKNGLQWKDAPRGYGPHK' A
#
# COMPACT_ATOMS: atom_id res chain seq x y z
N MET A 1 7.20 -4.56 17.20
CA MET A 1 6.19 -4.61 16.12
C MET A 1 5.78 -3.19 15.85
N SER A 2 6.30 -2.56 14.81
CA SER A 2 5.91 -1.21 14.43
C SER A 2 4.47 -1.25 13.89
N ASP A 3 3.55 -0.50 14.49
CA ASP A 3 2.20 -0.31 13.96
C ASP A 3 2.30 0.18 12.51
N LEU A 4 1.96 -0.69 11.58
CA LEU A 4 1.91 -0.32 10.18
C LEU A 4 0.76 0.68 10.01
N PHE A 5 1.04 1.79 9.35
CA PHE A 5 -0.03 2.65 8.86
C PHE A 5 -0.89 1.83 7.88
N MET A 6 -2.16 1.63 8.22
CA MET A 6 -3.12 0.93 7.39
C MET A 6 -4.28 1.86 7.10
N LEU A 7 -4.72 1.91 5.85
CA LEU A 7 -5.96 2.59 5.52
C LEU A 7 -7.14 1.87 6.18
N SER A 8 -8.10 2.66 6.66
CA SER A 8 -9.41 2.10 6.98
C SER A 8 -10.09 1.62 5.70
N GLU A 9 -10.99 0.64 5.82
CA GLU A 9 -11.77 0.13 4.71
C GLU A 9 -12.53 1.26 3.97
N LYS A 10 -13.07 2.24 4.72
CA LYS A 10 -13.73 3.41 4.15
C LYS A 10 -12.81 4.26 3.29
N GLN A 11 -11.56 4.49 3.72
CA GLN A 11 -10.58 5.23 2.93
C GLN A 11 -10.18 4.44 1.68
N PHE A 12 -9.91 3.15 1.84
CA PHE A 12 -9.56 2.27 0.74
C PHE A 12 -10.66 2.21 -0.33
N ASN A 13 -11.92 2.06 0.08
CA ASN A 13 -13.07 2.01 -0.82
C ASN A 13 -13.28 3.32 -1.59
N ARG A 14 -12.79 4.47 -1.11
CA ARG A 14 -12.78 5.72 -1.87
C ARG A 14 -11.73 5.71 -2.99
N ILE A 15 -10.64 4.98 -2.83
CA ILE A 15 -9.52 4.92 -3.80
C ILE A 15 -9.76 3.80 -4.83
N LYS A 16 -10.33 2.66 -4.39
CA LYS A 16 -10.54 1.45 -5.18
C LYS A 16 -11.15 1.68 -6.59
N PRO A 17 -12.14 2.58 -6.81
CA PRO A 17 -12.72 2.81 -8.13
C PRO A 17 -11.73 3.35 -9.18
N TYR A 18 -10.63 3.96 -8.74
CA TYR A 18 -9.61 4.54 -9.63
C TYR A 18 -8.51 3.56 -10.03
N PHE A 19 -8.55 2.33 -9.53
CA PHE A 19 -7.56 1.36 -9.93
C PHE A 19 -7.77 0.94 -11.40
N PRO A 20 -6.67 0.68 -12.14
CA PRO A 20 -6.79 0.15 -13.49
C PRO A 20 -7.45 -1.24 -13.48
N LEU A 21 -7.69 -1.81 -14.66
CA LEU A 21 -8.07 -3.23 -14.73
C LEU A 21 -6.83 -4.10 -14.55
N SER A 22 -6.98 -5.27 -13.92
CA SER A 22 -5.88 -6.24 -13.83
C SER A 22 -5.72 -6.96 -15.17
N HIS A 23 -4.55 -6.81 -15.81
CA HIS A 23 -4.23 -7.48 -17.07
C HIS A 23 -3.78 -8.94 -16.87
N GLY A 24 -4.65 -9.79 -16.32
CA GLY A 24 -4.39 -11.23 -16.16
C GLY A 24 -3.55 -11.64 -14.95
N VAL A 25 -2.93 -10.69 -14.23
CA VAL A 25 -2.26 -10.96 -12.95
C VAL A 25 -3.17 -10.58 -11.78
N PRO A 26 -3.54 -11.53 -10.91
CA PRO A 26 -4.34 -11.24 -9.72
C PRO A 26 -3.64 -10.25 -8.79
N ARG A 27 -4.40 -9.30 -8.24
CA ARG A 27 -3.92 -8.41 -7.20
C ARG A 27 -3.97 -9.15 -5.86
N VAL A 28 -2.83 -9.22 -5.18
CA VAL A 28 -2.69 -10.02 -3.96
C VAL A 28 -3.25 -9.28 -2.74
N ASP A 29 -2.85 -8.02 -2.53
CA ASP A 29 -3.29 -7.22 -1.38
C ASP A 29 -3.17 -5.72 -1.67
N ASP A 30 -4.20 -5.16 -2.30
CA ASP A 30 -4.22 -3.74 -2.67
C ASP A 30 -4.25 -2.82 -1.44
N LEU A 31 -4.90 -3.24 -0.35
CA LEU A 31 -4.99 -2.43 0.86
C LEU A 31 -3.60 -2.19 1.44
N ARG A 32 -2.81 -3.26 1.56
CA ARG A 32 -1.44 -3.19 2.08
C ARG A 32 -0.53 -2.39 1.16
N VAL A 33 -0.63 -2.60 -0.16
CA VAL A 33 0.20 -1.89 -1.14
C VAL A 33 -0.08 -0.39 -1.10
N ILE A 34 -1.34 0.03 -1.18
CA ILE A 34 -1.69 1.46 -1.12
C ILE A 34 -1.31 2.07 0.24
N SER A 35 -1.51 1.34 1.33
CA SER A 35 -1.10 1.81 2.66
C SER A 35 0.40 2.04 2.74
N GLY A 36 1.21 1.17 2.14
CA GLY A 36 2.66 1.34 2.01
C GLY A 36 3.05 2.56 1.17
N ILE A 37 2.41 2.76 0.01
CA ILE A 37 2.65 3.95 -0.84
C ILE A 37 2.39 5.24 -0.06
N ILE A 38 1.25 5.31 0.65
CA ILE A 38 0.90 6.50 1.44
C ILE A 38 1.88 6.71 2.59
N TYR A 39 2.32 5.64 3.25
CA TYR A 39 3.33 5.73 4.30
C TYR A 39 4.64 6.35 3.78
N VAL A 40 5.14 5.89 2.63
CA VAL A 40 6.35 6.43 1.99
C VAL A 40 6.20 7.92 1.70
N ILE A 41 5.07 8.32 1.10
CA ILE A 41 4.78 9.72 0.75
C ILE A 41 4.68 10.60 2.00
N LYS A 42 3.97 10.15 3.04
CA LYS A 42 3.78 10.93 4.29
C LYS A 42 5.07 11.17 5.05
N ASN A 43 6.01 10.24 5.00
CA ASN A 43 7.25 10.31 5.76
C ASN A 43 8.43 10.82 4.92
N GLY A 44 8.23 11.09 3.62
CA GLY A 44 9.28 11.61 2.73
C GLY A 44 10.48 10.67 2.58
N LEU A 45 10.27 9.36 2.73
CA LEU A 45 11.33 8.34 2.77
C LEU A 45 11.46 7.57 1.47
N GLN A 46 12.55 6.81 1.31
CA GLN A 46 12.74 5.93 0.16
C GLN A 46 12.07 4.57 0.41
N TRP A 47 11.70 3.86 -0.66
CA TRP A 47 11.10 2.53 -0.56
C TRP A 47 11.94 1.50 0.22
N LYS A 48 13.28 1.63 0.19
CA LYS A 48 14.19 0.78 0.96
C LYS A 48 14.04 0.97 2.48
N ASP A 49 13.51 2.11 2.92
CA ASP A 49 13.33 2.48 4.32
C ASP A 49 11.90 2.17 4.80
N ALA A 50 11.00 1.73 3.90
CA ALA A 50 9.65 1.35 4.26
C ALA A 50 9.64 0.07 5.12
N PRO A 51 8.73 -0.08 6.10
CA PRO A 51 8.61 -1.30 6.88
C PRO A 51 8.40 -2.54 6.00
N ARG A 52 9.09 -3.64 6.33
CA ARG A 52 8.97 -4.95 5.66
C ARG A 52 7.53 -5.49 5.58
N GLY A 53 6.65 -5.01 6.45
CA GLY A 53 5.24 -5.37 6.46
C GLY A 53 4.47 -4.99 5.18
N TYR A 54 4.95 -4.00 4.42
CA TYR A 54 4.29 -3.60 3.17
C TYR A 54 4.66 -4.46 1.96
N GLY A 55 5.80 -5.15 2.02
CA GLY A 55 6.27 -6.02 0.95
C GLY A 55 7.77 -6.29 1.04
N PRO A 56 8.28 -7.22 0.22
CA PRO A 56 9.71 -7.50 0.16
C PRO A 56 10.46 -6.29 -0.41
N HIS A 57 11.60 -5.95 0.21
CA HIS A 57 12.59 -5.11 -0.43
C HIS A 57 13.19 -5.92 -1.59
N LYS A 58 13.07 -5.42 -2.82
CA LYS A 58 13.89 -5.87 -3.94
C LYS A 58 15.11 -4.98 -4.05
#